data_AF-A0A833X1U9-F1
#
_entry.id   AF-A0A833X1U9-F1
#
_cell.length_a   1.000
_cell.length_b   1.000
_cell.length_c   1.000
_cell.angle_alpha   90.00
_cell.angle_beta   90.00
_cell.angle_gamma   90.00
#
_symmetry.space_group_name_H-M   'P 1'
#
loop_
_entity.id
_entity.type
_entity.pdbx_description
1 polymer ?
#
loop_
_entity_poly.entity_id
_entity_poly.type
_entity_poly.pdbx_seq_one_letter_code
_entity_poly.pdbx_strand_id
1 'polypeptide(L)'
;MFHCVLYLAPGDYHRIHAPVDWQVEERRHFPGNLFPVNKTAARLIPSLFVENERVALLGEWEHGFFSLTAVGATNVGSIVITKEPEFRTNTALQDPLMGHCITKNYGGKVDTARGEEMAQFKLGSTVVLVFEAPESFQFTIKPGDKLILGKCIGKAE
;
A
#
# COMPACT_ATOMS: atom_id res chain seq x y z
N MET A 1 -5.58 16.93 1.17
CA MET A 1 -5.02 15.59 0.84
C MET A 1 -3.92 15.25 1.82
N PHE A 2 -3.91 14.02 2.32
CA PHE A 2 -3.02 13.51 3.37
C PHE A 2 -2.32 12.24 2.88
N HIS A 3 -1.15 11.93 3.46
CA HIS A 3 -0.49 10.66 3.23
C HIS A 3 0.22 10.15 4.49
N CYS A 4 0.43 8.84 4.56
CA CYS A 4 1.19 8.19 5.62
C CYS A 4 1.97 7.00 5.07
N VAL A 5 3.20 6.81 5.53
CA VAL A 5 4.09 5.72 5.12
C VAL A 5 4.33 4.80 6.30
N LEU A 6 3.89 3.55 6.16
CA LEU A 6 3.95 2.52 7.19
C LEU A 6 5.01 1.49 6.80
N TYR A 7 6.08 1.41 7.58
CA TYR A 7 7.14 0.43 7.37
C TYR A 7 6.88 -0.83 8.21
N LEU A 8 6.98 -2.00 7.58
CA LEU A 8 6.87 -3.30 8.22
C LEU A 8 8.26 -3.93 8.29
N ALA A 9 8.79 -4.05 9.51
CA ALA A 9 10.06 -4.74 9.74
C ALA A 9 9.86 -6.26 9.61
N PRO A 10 10.92 -7.06 9.36
CA PRO A 10 10.80 -8.51 9.15
C PRO A 10 10.06 -9.29 10.26
N GLY A 11 10.08 -8.80 11.50
CA GLY A 11 9.38 -9.42 12.63
C GLY A 11 7.93 -8.94 12.83
N ASP A 12 7.44 -8.01 12.02
CA ASP A 12 6.09 -7.46 12.14
C ASP A 12 5.04 -8.33 11.42
N TYR A 13 3.76 -7.96 11.57
CA TYR A 13 2.64 -8.60 10.91
C TYR A 13 2.47 -8.07 9.48
N HIS A 14 2.59 -8.95 8.47
CA HIS A 14 2.70 -8.58 7.05
C HIS A 14 1.40 -8.67 6.24
N ARG A 15 0.25 -8.71 6.90
CA ARG A 15 -1.06 -8.57 6.25
C ARG A 15 -1.56 -7.14 6.44
N ILE A 16 -2.14 -6.62 5.37
CA ILE A 16 -2.60 -5.24 5.26
C ILE A 16 -4.11 -5.28 5.28
N HIS A 17 -4.70 -4.45 6.14
CA HIS A 17 -6.14 -4.37 6.31
C HIS A 17 -6.65 -2.99 5.91
N ALA A 18 -7.90 -2.93 5.49
CA ALA A 18 -8.57 -1.68 5.20
C ALA A 18 -8.68 -0.82 6.47
N PRO A 19 -8.16 0.42 6.46
CA PRO A 19 -8.21 1.28 7.66
C PRO A 19 -9.60 1.90 7.87
N VAL A 20 -10.41 1.96 6.83
CA VAL A 20 -11.75 2.55 6.76
C VAL A 20 -12.64 1.70 5.86
N ASP A 21 -13.94 1.91 5.94
CA ASP A 21 -14.87 1.43 4.92
C ASP A 21 -14.62 2.22 3.63
N TRP A 22 -14.44 1.51 2.52
CA TRP A 22 -14.14 2.13 1.23
C TRP A 22 -14.47 1.22 0.05
N GLN A 23 -14.53 1.81 -1.12
CA GLN A 23 -14.90 1.17 -2.38
C GLN A 23 -13.70 1.19 -3.31
N VAL A 24 -13.13 0.03 -3.61
CA VAL A 24 -12.01 -0.08 -4.53
C VAL A 24 -12.52 -0.18 -5.96
N GLU A 25 -12.01 0.67 -6.84
CA GLU A 25 -12.45 0.80 -8.24
C GLU A 25 -11.44 0.22 -9.23
N GLU A 26 -10.16 0.41 -8.95
CA GLU A 26 -9.09 -0.09 -9.79
C GLU A 26 -7.85 -0.52 -9.00
N ARG A 27 -7.11 -1.45 -9.58
CA ARG A 27 -5.76 -1.82 -9.18
C ARG A 27 -4.77 -1.37 -10.24
N ARG A 28 -3.73 -0.66 -9.84
CA ARG A 28 -2.56 -0.37 -10.69
C ARG A 28 -1.34 -1.12 -10.18
N HIS A 29 -0.71 -1.87 -11.05
CA HIS A 29 0.56 -2.53 -10.78
C HIS A 29 1.66 -1.84 -11.59
N PHE A 30 2.72 -1.48 -10.88
CA PHE A 30 3.91 -0.87 -11.43
C PHE A 30 5.07 -1.84 -11.19
N PRO A 31 5.47 -2.62 -12.21
CA PRO A 31 6.72 -3.38 -12.16
C PRO A 31 7.90 -2.42 -11.96
N GLY A 32 8.86 -2.83 -11.13
CA GLY A 32 9.99 -1.98 -10.78
C GLY A 32 11.08 -2.75 -10.07
N ASN A 33 12.02 -2.00 -9.50
CA ASN A 33 13.12 -2.54 -8.72
C ASN A 33 12.64 -3.14 -7.40
N LEU A 34 13.54 -3.83 -6.69
CA LEU A 34 13.28 -4.34 -5.35
C LEU A 34 14.41 -3.89 -4.42
N PHE A 35 14.62 -2.58 -4.32
CA PHE A 35 15.57 -2.01 -3.37
C PHE A 35 15.09 -2.23 -1.93
N PRO A 36 16.02 -2.29 -0.95
CA PRO A 36 15.64 -2.47 0.44
C PRO A 36 14.92 -1.21 0.94
N VAL A 37 13.88 -1.37 1.76
CA VAL A 37 13.10 -0.25 2.30
C VAL A 37 13.41 0.07 3.77
N ASN A 38 14.62 -0.27 4.22
CA ASN A 38 15.08 0.11 5.55
C ASN A 38 15.31 1.62 5.67
N LYS A 39 15.41 2.14 6.90
CA LYS A 39 15.56 3.59 7.17
C LYS A 39 16.73 4.23 6.43
N THR A 40 17.83 3.51 6.25
CA THR A 40 19.02 4.03 5.55
C THR A 40 18.75 4.17 4.06
N ALA A 41 18.20 3.13 3.44
CA ALA A 41 17.84 3.15 2.03
C ALA A 41 16.79 4.21 1.71
N ALA A 42 15.75 4.34 2.54
CA ALA A 42 14.71 5.37 2.41
C ALA A 42 15.25 6.81 2.47
N ARG A 43 16.41 7.02 3.11
CA ARG A 43 17.08 8.33 3.15
C ARG A 43 18.04 8.57 1.98
N LEU A 44 18.64 7.50 1.43
CA LEU A 44 19.74 7.60 0.48
C LEU A 44 19.31 7.39 -0.97
N ILE A 45 18.24 6.64 -1.22
CA ILE A 45 17.76 6.32 -2.56
C ILE A 45 16.63 7.31 -2.90
N PRO A 46 16.85 8.25 -3.83
CA PRO A 46 15.79 9.14 -4.29
C PRO A 46 14.64 8.33 -4.87
N SER A 47 13.41 8.75 -4.60
CA SER A 47 12.21 8.12 -5.18
C SER A 47 12.09 6.62 -4.90
N LEU A 48 12.68 6.11 -3.81
CA LEU A 48 12.73 4.68 -3.47
C LEU A 48 11.40 3.94 -3.67
N PHE A 49 10.30 4.52 -3.19
CA PHE A 49 8.98 3.89 -3.28
C PHE A 49 8.38 3.89 -4.69
N VAL A 50 8.83 4.80 -5.56
CA VAL A 50 8.44 4.90 -6.97
C VAL A 50 9.28 3.96 -7.84
N GLU A 51 10.55 3.81 -7.49
CA GLU A 51 11.46 2.88 -8.17
C GLU A 51 11.10 1.43 -7.87
N ASN A 52 10.62 1.15 -6.66
CA ASN A 52 10.26 -0.20 -6.29
C ASN A 52 8.95 -0.68 -6.96
N GLU A 53 8.91 -1.98 -7.24
CA GLU A 53 7.67 -2.65 -7.62
C GLU A 53 6.58 -2.38 -6.57
N ARG A 54 5.42 -1.94 -7.04
CA ARG A 54 4.30 -1.60 -6.15
C ARG A 54 2.95 -1.88 -6.79
N VAL A 55 1.96 -2.05 -5.93
CA VAL A 55 0.57 -2.28 -6.32
C VAL A 55 -0.30 -1.29 -5.55
N ALA A 56 -0.96 -0.39 -6.27
CA ALA A 56 -1.89 0.58 -5.74
C ALA A 56 -3.33 0.08 -5.93
N LEU A 57 -4.08 0.02 -4.84
CA LEU A 57 -5.53 -0.05 -4.85
C LEU A 57 -6.06 1.37 -4.74
N LEU A 58 -6.98 1.72 -5.63
CA LEU A 58 -7.51 3.08 -5.78
C LEU A 58 -9.03 3.03 -5.74
N GLY A 59 -9.63 4.04 -5.12
CA GLY A 59 -11.07 4.19 -5.07
C GLY A 59 -11.48 5.31 -4.14
N GLU A 60 -12.62 5.15 -3.48
CA GLU A 60 -13.24 6.20 -2.68
C GLU A 60 -13.63 5.72 -1.30
N TRP A 61 -13.49 6.61 -0.31
CA TRP A 61 -14.06 6.46 1.03
C TRP A 61 -14.98 7.64 1.32
N GLU A 62 -15.51 7.72 2.55
CA GLU A 62 -16.49 8.76 2.95
C GLU A 62 -16.09 10.19 2.57
N HIS A 63 -14.79 10.51 2.55
CA HIS A 63 -14.31 11.87 2.30
C HIS A 63 -13.65 12.07 0.91
N GLY A 64 -13.91 11.17 -0.03
CA GLY A 64 -13.42 11.27 -1.41
C GLY A 64 -12.37 10.23 -1.74
N PHE A 65 -11.30 10.62 -2.41
CA PHE A 65 -10.28 9.70 -2.89
C PHE A 65 -9.55 8.96 -1.75
N PHE A 66 -9.34 7.66 -1.94
CA PHE A 66 -8.50 6.83 -1.07
C PHE A 66 -7.61 5.91 -1.89
N SER A 67 -6.35 5.77 -1.46
CA SER A 67 -5.40 4.83 -2.02
C SER A 67 -4.64 4.09 -0.93
N LEU A 68 -4.50 2.79 -1.16
CA LEU A 68 -3.64 1.89 -0.40
C LEU A 68 -2.63 1.27 -1.37
N THR A 69 -1.36 1.62 -1.21
CA THR A 69 -0.28 1.14 -2.06
C THR A 69 0.67 0.24 -1.29
N ALA A 70 0.77 -1.01 -1.72
CA ALA A 70 1.74 -1.97 -1.22
C ALA A 70 3.03 -1.85 -2.06
N VAL A 71 4.17 -1.61 -1.40
CA VAL A 71 5.48 -1.43 -2.04
C VAL A 71 6.39 -2.59 -1.66
N GLY A 72 6.87 -3.33 -2.66
CA GLY A 72 7.78 -4.46 -2.50
C GLY A 72 9.19 -4.02 -2.08
N ALA A 73 9.99 -4.98 -1.61
CA ALA A 73 11.38 -4.76 -1.22
C ALA A 73 12.24 -6.00 -1.53
N THR A 74 13.56 -5.88 -1.35
CA THR A 74 14.56 -6.92 -1.66
C THR A 74 14.22 -8.28 -1.07
N ASN A 75 14.53 -9.34 -1.83
CA ASN A 75 14.38 -10.77 -1.49
C ASN A 75 12.95 -11.31 -1.43
N VAL A 76 11.92 -10.49 -1.26
CA VAL A 76 10.59 -11.01 -0.85
C VAL A 76 9.40 -10.13 -1.24
N GLY A 77 9.57 -9.31 -2.29
CA GLY A 77 8.59 -8.35 -2.81
C GLY A 77 7.28 -8.89 -3.40
N SER A 78 6.94 -10.17 -3.17
CA SER A 78 5.64 -10.70 -3.59
C SER A 78 4.51 -10.07 -2.79
N ILE A 79 3.75 -9.22 -3.47
CA ILE A 79 2.48 -8.64 -3.07
C ILE A 79 1.35 -9.55 -3.56
N VAL A 80 0.47 -9.95 -2.65
CA VAL A 80 -0.76 -10.70 -2.94
C VAL A 80 -1.94 -9.82 -2.57
N ILE A 81 -2.93 -9.70 -3.46
CA ILE A 81 -4.19 -9.00 -3.21
C ILE A 81 -5.25 -10.04 -2.85
N THR A 82 -5.90 -9.90 -1.70
CA THR A 82 -6.78 -10.93 -1.12
C THR A 82 -7.94 -11.30 -2.05
N LYS A 83 -8.57 -10.29 -2.67
CA LYS A 83 -9.67 -10.48 -3.64
C LYS A 83 -9.20 -10.82 -5.06
N GLU A 84 -7.89 -10.96 -5.29
CA GLU A 84 -7.33 -11.37 -6.59
C GLU A 84 -6.29 -12.49 -6.42
N PRO A 85 -6.73 -13.72 -6.07
CA PRO A 85 -5.81 -14.83 -5.80
C PRO A 85 -4.99 -15.28 -7.00
N GLU A 86 -5.33 -14.87 -8.23
CA GLU A 86 -4.55 -15.15 -9.43
C GLU A 86 -3.50 -14.08 -9.77
N PHE A 87 -3.61 -12.89 -9.17
CA PHE A 87 -2.65 -11.82 -9.41
C PHE A 87 -1.30 -12.15 -8.77
N ARG A 88 -0.22 -11.90 -9.51
CA ARG A 88 1.16 -12.21 -9.10
C ARG A 88 2.08 -11.04 -9.42
N THR A 89 2.91 -10.70 -8.45
CA THR A 89 4.04 -9.75 -8.55
C THR A 89 5.36 -10.50 -8.41
N ASN A 90 6.47 -9.85 -8.68
CA ASN A 90 7.81 -10.43 -8.58
C ASN A 90 7.91 -11.76 -9.35
N THR A 91 7.49 -11.75 -10.61
CA THR A 91 7.59 -12.92 -11.50
C THR A 91 8.77 -12.75 -12.46
N ALA A 92 9.47 -13.84 -12.78
CA ALA A 92 10.67 -13.82 -13.63
C ALA A 92 10.42 -13.22 -15.04
N LEU A 93 9.17 -13.07 -15.45
CA LEU A 93 8.73 -12.51 -16.74
C LEU A 93 8.63 -10.97 -16.75
N GLN A 94 8.91 -10.26 -15.65
CA GLN A 94 8.57 -8.83 -15.50
C GLN A 94 9.66 -7.83 -15.89
N ASP A 95 10.88 -8.26 -16.21
CA ASP A 95 11.92 -7.38 -16.78
C ASP A 95 11.41 -6.56 -18.01
N PRO A 96 10.69 -7.14 -18.99
CA PRO A 96 10.16 -6.37 -20.13
C PRO A 96 9.00 -5.41 -19.80
N LEU A 97 8.45 -5.42 -18.57
CA LEU A 97 7.33 -4.56 -18.18
C LEU A 97 7.74 -3.42 -17.22
N MET A 98 9.03 -3.31 -16.88
CA MET A 98 9.51 -2.17 -16.10
C MET A 98 9.21 -0.84 -16.82
N GLY A 99 8.73 0.14 -16.07
CA GLY A 99 8.30 1.44 -16.61
C GLY A 99 6.87 1.47 -17.15
N HIS A 100 6.18 0.33 -17.24
CA HIS A 100 4.76 0.27 -17.59
C HIS A 100 3.85 0.33 -16.35
N CYS A 101 2.60 0.75 -16.55
CA CYS A 101 1.52 0.66 -15.56
C CYS A 101 0.47 -0.32 -16.07
N ILE A 102 0.22 -1.38 -15.30
CA ILE A 102 -0.80 -2.39 -15.61
C ILE A 102 -2.02 -2.10 -14.75
N THR A 103 -3.09 -1.60 -15.39
CA THR A 103 -4.34 -1.26 -14.71
C THR A 103 -5.36 -2.37 -14.89
N LYS A 104 -6.02 -2.75 -13.80
CA LYS A 104 -7.25 -3.54 -13.80
C LYS A 104 -8.37 -2.70 -13.20
N ASN A 105 -9.33 -2.33 -14.04
CA ASN A 105 -10.60 -1.77 -13.60
C ASN A 105 -11.52 -2.90 -13.17
N TYR A 106 -12.15 -2.78 -11.99
CA TYR A 106 -13.08 -3.80 -11.53
C TYR A 106 -14.46 -3.72 -12.21
N GLY A 107 -14.73 -2.68 -13.00
CA GLY A 107 -16.02 -2.49 -13.69
C GLY A 107 -17.17 -2.19 -12.73
N GLY A 108 -16.85 -1.84 -11.49
CA GLY A 108 -17.76 -1.57 -10.39
C GLY A 108 -16.96 -1.28 -9.11
N LYS A 109 -17.69 -0.97 -8.03
CA LYS A 109 -17.12 -0.67 -6.72
C LYS A 109 -17.01 -1.97 -5.91
N VAL A 110 -15.79 -2.36 -5.55
CA VAL A 110 -15.53 -3.49 -4.65
C VAL A 110 -15.59 -2.98 -3.22
N ASP A 111 -16.75 -3.16 -2.58
CA ASP A 111 -16.94 -2.78 -1.19
C ASP A 111 -15.95 -3.52 -0.30
N THR A 112 -15.37 -2.76 0.63
CA THR A 112 -14.40 -3.24 1.60
C THR A 112 -14.73 -2.65 2.95
N ALA A 113 -14.90 -3.52 3.94
CA ALA A 113 -15.18 -3.09 5.30
C ALA A 113 -13.89 -2.75 6.07
N ARG A 114 -13.96 -1.83 7.01
CA ARG A 114 -12.88 -1.51 7.94
C ARG A 114 -12.41 -2.79 8.65
N GLY A 115 -11.10 -3.03 8.61
CA GLY A 115 -10.47 -4.21 9.19
C GLY A 115 -10.43 -5.43 8.27
N GLU A 116 -11.09 -5.40 7.11
CA GLU A 116 -11.01 -6.47 6.11
C GLU A 116 -9.58 -6.57 5.54
N GLU A 117 -9.09 -7.79 5.33
CA GLU A 117 -7.76 -8.03 4.77
C GLU A 117 -7.74 -7.73 3.26
N MET A 118 -6.83 -6.85 2.84
CA MET A 118 -6.75 -6.35 1.46
C MET A 118 -5.59 -6.95 0.69
N ALA A 119 -4.45 -7.08 1.35
CA ALA A 119 -3.23 -7.54 0.73
C ALA A 119 -2.30 -8.15 1.78
N GLN A 120 -1.30 -8.87 1.32
CA GLN A 120 -0.23 -9.37 2.17
C GLN A 120 1.10 -9.33 1.44
N PHE A 121 2.16 -9.18 2.23
CA PHE A 121 3.53 -9.39 1.78
C PHE A 121 4.03 -10.73 2.28
N LYS A 122 4.87 -11.40 1.50
CA LYS A 122 5.52 -12.63 1.97
C LYS A 122 6.63 -12.35 3.00
N LEU A 123 7.32 -11.21 2.91
CA LEU A 123 8.24 -10.69 3.94
C LEU A 123 8.47 -9.19 3.67
N GLY A 124 8.68 -8.40 4.74
CA GLY A 124 9.23 -7.04 4.80
C GLY A 124 8.88 -6.05 3.69
N SER A 125 8.16 -4.97 4.00
CA SER A 125 7.70 -4.03 2.97
C SER A 125 7.23 -2.68 3.52
N THR A 126 6.67 -1.84 2.65
CA THR A 126 6.09 -0.54 3.00
C THR A 126 4.67 -0.44 2.47
N VAL A 127 3.77 0.13 3.27
CA VAL A 127 2.43 0.53 2.85
C VAL A 127 2.37 2.04 2.80
N VAL A 128 1.95 2.59 1.67
CA VAL A 128 1.70 4.02 1.51
C VAL A 128 0.21 4.24 1.41
N LEU A 129 -0.33 5.07 2.30
CA LEU A 129 -1.70 5.56 2.24
C LEU A 129 -1.70 6.97 1.67
N VAL A 130 -2.59 7.25 0.73
CA VAL A 130 -2.85 8.60 0.21
C VAL A 130 -4.35 8.79 0.16
N PHE A 131 -4.87 9.83 0.78
CA PHE A 131 -6.32 10.01 0.92
C PHE A 131 -6.74 11.47 1.07
N GLU A 132 -7.97 11.76 0.67
CA GLU A 132 -8.65 13.01 0.95
C GLU A 132 -9.34 12.93 2.32
N ALA A 133 -9.32 14.01 3.09
CA ALA A 133 -10.03 14.11 4.35
C ALA A 133 -10.36 15.59 4.60
N PRO A 134 -11.31 15.90 5.51
CA PRO A 134 -11.61 17.27 5.90
C PRO A 134 -10.38 17.98 6.47
N GLU A 135 -10.38 19.31 6.46
CA GLU A 135 -9.32 20.13 7.07
C GLU A 135 -9.16 19.90 8.57
N SER A 136 -10.24 19.43 9.24
CA SER A 136 -10.23 19.04 10.65
C SER A 136 -9.47 17.73 10.92
N PHE A 137 -9.04 17.00 9.89
CA PHE A 137 -8.34 15.74 10.07
C PHE A 137 -6.99 15.92 10.75
N GLN A 138 -6.78 15.15 11.83
CA GLN A 138 -5.53 15.12 12.57
C GLN A 138 -5.02 13.69 12.73
N PHE A 139 -3.72 13.51 12.52
CA PHE A 139 -3.04 12.27 12.87
C PHE A 139 -2.95 12.13 14.38
N THR A 140 -3.27 10.94 14.90
CA THR A 140 -3.12 10.58 16.32
C THR A 140 -1.77 9.91 16.60
N ILE A 141 -0.90 9.84 15.60
CA ILE A 141 0.42 9.21 15.63
C ILE A 141 1.47 10.18 15.08
N LYS A 142 2.73 9.94 15.42
CA LYS A 142 3.89 10.68 14.89
C LYS A 142 4.87 9.73 14.18
N PRO A 143 5.70 10.25 13.25
CA PRO A 143 6.75 9.47 12.63
C PRO A 143 7.64 8.76 13.66
N GLY A 144 7.84 7.46 13.47
CA GLY A 144 8.62 6.61 14.37
C GLY A 144 7.83 5.89 15.46
N ASP A 145 6.55 6.21 15.65
CA ASP A 145 5.69 5.45 16.55
C ASP A 145 5.53 3.99 16.10
N LYS A 146 5.55 3.06 17.05
CA LYS A 146 5.17 1.67 16.79
C LYS A 146 3.66 1.56 16.67
N LEU A 147 3.20 0.90 15.62
CA LEU A 147 1.79 0.62 15.37
C LEU A 147 1.48 -0.85 15.62
N ILE A 148 0.22 -1.11 15.96
CA ILE A 148 -0.37 -2.44 16.04
C ILE A 148 -1.66 -2.44 15.22
N LEU A 149 -2.07 -3.61 14.73
CA LEU A 149 -3.32 -3.73 13.99
C LEU A 149 -4.50 -3.22 14.84
N GLY A 150 -5.37 -2.42 14.23
CA GLY A 150 -6.52 -1.81 14.90
C GLY A 150 -6.24 -0.49 15.63
N LYS A 151 -4.97 -0.08 15.80
CA LYS A 151 -4.63 1.23 16.36
C LYS A 151 -5.11 2.34 15.42
N CYS A 152 -5.83 3.32 15.98
CA CYS A 152 -6.24 4.52 15.25
C CYS A 152 -5.01 5.36 14.88
N ILE A 153 -4.91 5.75 13.60
CA ILE A 153 -3.81 6.56 13.06
C ILE A 153 -4.21 8.02 12.85
N GLY A 154 -5.50 8.33 12.78
CA GLY A 154 -6.02 9.68 12.64
C GLY A 154 -7.53 9.72 12.75
N LYS A 155 -8.07 10.92 12.92
CA LYS A 155 -9.50 11.20 13.05
C LYS A 155 -9.82 12.53 12.37
N ALA A 156 -10.98 12.61 11.73
CA ALA A 156 -11.63 13.88 11.43
C ALA A 156 -12.53 14.22 12.61
N GLU A 157 -12.41 15.45 13.13
CA GLU A 157 -13.39 16.04 14.04
C GLU A 157 -14.62 16.52 13.27
#